data_AF-A0A7R9LVT8-F1
#
_entry.id   AF-A0A7R9LVT8-F1
#
_cell.length_a   1.000
_cell.length_b   1.000
_cell.length_c   1.000
_cell.angle_alpha   90.00
_cell.angle_beta   90.00
_cell.angle_gamma   90.00
#
_symmetry.space_group_name_H-M   'P 1'
#
loop_
_entity.id
_entity.type
_entity.pdbx_description
1 polymer ?
#
loop_
_entity_poly.entity_id
_entity_poly.type
_entity_poly.pdbx_seq_one_letter_code
_entity_poly.pdbx_strand_id
1 'polypeptide(L)'
;MADLLKLFHKNATVLEERGSFIIRQLCLLMTAEDIYRSLSEILLDYEDLRFAYTIVQTLNTIMLTSSELFDLRNQLKNLKTDESCSLFCCLYRTWCHSPVATVSLCFLTKNYKHACDLLMLFGDLNLTLEFLTEVDQMVQLLESPIFAYLRLELLDVENNCDLIKSLYGLLMILPQSEAFHLLRKRLQCLPNLSLYSSSDSKKY
;
A
#
# COMPACT_ATOMS: atom_id res chain seq x y z
N MET A 1 10.50 9.92 -19.01
CA MET A 1 9.27 9.81 -18.19
C MET A 1 8.33 10.99 -18.34
N ALA A 2 8.81 12.24 -18.37
CA ALA A 2 7.94 13.41 -18.47
C ALA A 2 6.99 13.38 -19.69
N ASP A 3 7.48 12.98 -20.87
CA ASP A 3 6.64 12.92 -22.08
C ASP A 3 5.60 11.80 -22.02
N LEU A 4 5.90 10.70 -21.34
CA LEU A 4 4.93 9.63 -21.08
C LEU A 4 3.78 10.15 -20.20
N LEU A 5 4.11 10.83 -19.10
CA LEU A 5 3.10 11.43 -18.21
C LEU A 5 2.28 12.50 -18.94
N LYS A 6 2.91 13.34 -19.78
CA LYS A 6 2.18 14.28 -20.64
C LYS A 6 1.24 13.56 -21.61
N LEU A 7 1.65 12.41 -22.16
CA LEU A 7 0.81 11.61 -23.06
C LEU A 7 -0.40 11.04 -22.33
N PHE A 8 -0.19 10.46 -21.13
CA PHE A 8 -1.28 9.97 -20.28
C PHE A 8 -2.22 11.09 -19.84
N HIS A 9 -1.68 12.24 -19.46
CA HIS A 9 -2.46 13.40 -19.03
C HIS A 9 -3.33 13.96 -20.17
N LYS A 10 -2.79 14.01 -21.40
CA LYS A 10 -3.55 14.44 -22.59
C LYS A 10 -4.58 13.41 -23.06
N ASN A 11 -4.35 12.12 -22.80
CA ASN A 11 -5.18 11.03 -23.29
C ASN A 11 -5.50 10.05 -22.16
N ALA A 12 -6.52 10.36 -21.35
CA ALA A 12 -6.96 9.53 -20.23
C ALA A 12 -7.29 8.08 -20.66
N THR A 13 -7.88 7.89 -21.84
CA THR A 13 -8.20 6.55 -22.38
C THR A 13 -6.96 5.68 -22.57
N VAL A 14 -5.81 6.28 -22.95
CA VAL A 14 -4.56 5.52 -23.11
C VAL A 14 -4.03 5.07 -21.75
N LEU A 15 -4.17 5.90 -20.71
CA LEU A 15 -3.82 5.52 -19.35
C LEU A 15 -4.70 4.36 -18.86
N GLU A 16 -6.02 4.48 -19.02
CA GLU A 16 -7.00 3.48 -18.59
C GLU A 16 -6.80 2.13 -19.28
N GLU A 17 -6.64 2.12 -20.61
CA GLU A 17 -6.58 0.87 -21.38
C GLU A 17 -5.17 0.27 -21.45
N ARG A 18 -4.13 1.11 -21.49
CA ARG A 18 -2.76 0.68 -21.81
C ARG A 18 -1.71 1.11 -20.81
N GLY A 19 -2.03 1.99 -19.86
CA GLY A 19 -1.07 2.56 -18.92
C GLY A 19 -0.34 1.49 -18.12
N SER A 20 -1.09 0.54 -17.55
CA SER A 20 -0.51 -0.58 -16.79
C SER A 20 0.46 -1.42 -17.63
N PHE A 21 0.05 -1.77 -18.85
CA PHE A 21 0.92 -2.52 -19.76
C PHE A 21 2.20 -1.75 -20.11
N ILE A 22 2.08 -0.46 -20.48
CA ILE A 22 3.23 0.37 -20.86
C ILE A 22 4.22 0.48 -19.70
N ILE A 23 3.76 0.80 -18.50
CA ILE A 23 4.62 0.93 -17.32
C ILE A 23 5.32 -0.39 -16.99
N ARG A 24 4.60 -1.53 -17.07
CA ARG A 24 5.20 -2.86 -16.85
C ARG A 24 6.26 -3.18 -17.89
N GLN A 25 6.03 -2.89 -19.17
CA GLN A 25 7.02 -3.08 -20.22
C GLN A 25 8.25 -2.22 -19.99
N LEU A 26 8.09 -0.98 -19.54
CA LEU A 26 9.24 -0.12 -19.18
C LEU A 26 10.06 -0.71 -18.03
N CYS A 27 9.42 -1.30 -17.02
CA CYS A 27 10.10 -1.99 -15.92
C CYS A 27 10.79 -3.29 -16.32
N LEU A 28 10.46 -3.86 -17.49
CA LEU A 28 11.18 -5.02 -18.06
C LEU A 28 12.39 -4.58 -18.87
N LEU A 29 12.25 -3.48 -19.61
CA LEU A 29 13.29 -2.97 -20.51
C LEU A 29 14.37 -2.17 -19.76
N MET A 30 14.06 -1.71 -18.54
CA MET A 30 14.90 -0.86 -17.70
C MET A 30 14.73 -1.25 -16.22
N THR A 31 15.61 -0.79 -15.34
CA THR A 31 15.50 -1.04 -13.90
C THR A 31 14.20 -0.47 -13.35
N ALA A 32 13.39 -1.31 -12.71
CA ALA A 32 12.13 -0.86 -12.11
C ALA A 32 12.31 0.28 -11.09
N GLU A 33 13.42 0.28 -10.34
CA GLU A 33 13.76 1.37 -9.41
C GLU A 33 13.87 2.72 -10.14
N ASP A 34 14.64 2.78 -11.23
CA ASP A 34 14.84 4.02 -12.01
C ASP A 34 13.52 4.55 -12.57
N ILE A 35 12.65 3.64 -13.04
CA ILE A 35 11.31 3.98 -13.54
C ILE A 35 10.46 4.59 -12.43
N TYR A 36 10.40 3.94 -11.27
CA TYR A 36 9.57 4.39 -10.14
C TYR A 36 10.09 5.68 -9.52
N ARG A 37 11.42 5.85 -9.38
CA ARG A 37 12.01 7.12 -8.93
C ARG A 37 11.71 8.25 -9.90
N SER A 38 11.98 8.05 -11.20
CA SER A 38 11.76 9.09 -12.20
C SER A 38 10.30 9.51 -12.30
N LEU A 39 9.37 8.56 -12.23
CA LEU A 39 7.94 8.90 -12.20
C LEU A 39 7.56 9.64 -10.91
N SER A 40 8.08 9.21 -9.76
CA SER A 40 7.79 9.84 -8.46
C SER A 40 8.29 11.28 -8.40
N GLU A 41 9.51 11.53 -8.84
CA GLU A 41 10.10 12.88 -8.86
C GLU A 41 9.29 13.85 -9.74
N ILE A 42 8.72 13.39 -10.85
CA ILE A 42 7.91 14.22 -11.73
C ILE A 42 6.50 14.44 -11.15
N LEU A 43 5.93 13.43 -10.51
CA LEU A 43 4.57 13.46 -9.98
C LEU A 43 4.45 14.28 -8.69
N LEU A 44 5.53 14.36 -7.88
CA LEU A 44 5.53 15.02 -6.58
C LEU A 44 4.95 16.44 -6.61
N ASP A 45 5.30 17.22 -7.62
CA ASP A 45 4.88 18.62 -7.79
C ASP A 45 3.91 18.79 -8.99
N TYR A 46 3.20 17.72 -9.37
CA TYR A 46 2.28 17.78 -10.51
C TYR A 46 1.02 18.59 -10.18
N GLU A 47 0.72 19.60 -11.00
CA GLU A 47 -0.37 20.55 -10.72
C GLU A 47 -1.77 19.88 -10.70
N ASP A 48 -2.02 18.94 -11.61
CA ASP A 48 -3.25 18.16 -11.62
C ASP A 48 -3.18 17.01 -10.61
N LEU A 49 -3.70 17.28 -9.41
CA LEU A 49 -3.76 16.31 -8.32
C LEU A 49 -4.64 15.09 -8.64
N ARG A 50 -5.68 15.23 -9.47
CA ARG A 50 -6.53 14.09 -9.85
C ARG A 50 -5.77 13.16 -10.78
N PHE A 51 -5.04 13.72 -11.73
CA PHE A 51 -4.17 12.92 -12.59
C PHE A 51 -3.04 12.25 -11.78
N ALA A 52 -2.39 12.98 -10.87
CA ALA A 52 -1.36 12.42 -10.00
C ALA A 52 -1.91 11.26 -9.15
N TYR A 53 -3.11 11.40 -8.59
CA TYR A 53 -3.84 10.36 -7.89
C TYR A 53 -3.99 9.09 -8.75
N THR A 54 -4.53 9.20 -9.96
CA THR A 54 -4.75 8.06 -10.86
C THR A 54 -3.45 7.36 -11.25
N ILE A 55 -2.37 8.11 -11.51
CA ILE A 55 -1.07 7.51 -11.81
C ILE A 55 -0.52 6.77 -10.57
N VAL A 56 -0.62 7.35 -9.38
CA VAL A 56 -0.16 6.71 -8.14
C VAL A 56 -0.94 5.43 -7.84
N GLN A 57 -2.26 5.42 -8.04
CA GLN A 57 -3.06 4.19 -7.94
C GLN A 57 -2.59 3.11 -8.93
N THR A 58 -2.34 3.51 -10.17
CA THR A 58 -1.84 2.62 -11.23
C THR A 58 -0.48 2.04 -10.85
N LEU A 59 0.46 2.87 -10.40
CA LEU A 59 1.78 2.46 -9.94
C LEU A 59 1.70 1.54 -8.73
N ASN A 60 0.86 1.85 -7.74
CA ASN A 60 0.65 1.01 -6.57
C ASN A 60 0.13 -0.37 -6.97
N THR A 61 -0.86 -0.43 -7.86
CA THR A 61 -1.43 -1.69 -8.36
C THR A 61 -0.38 -2.53 -9.07
N ILE A 62 0.42 -1.93 -9.95
CA ILE A 62 1.52 -2.60 -10.65
C ILE A 62 2.55 -3.11 -9.64
N MET A 63 3.00 -2.24 -8.73
CA MET A 63 3.97 -2.58 -7.68
C MET A 63 3.52 -3.80 -6.89
N LEU A 64 2.23 -3.90 -6.55
CA LEU A 64 1.73 -4.99 -5.71
C LEU A 64 1.40 -6.29 -6.46
N THR A 65 1.15 -6.23 -7.77
CA THR A 65 0.63 -7.39 -8.52
C THR A 65 1.55 -7.93 -9.60
N SER A 66 2.44 -7.10 -10.15
CA SER A 66 3.26 -7.44 -11.31
C SER A 66 4.51 -8.21 -10.91
N SER A 67 4.86 -9.28 -11.60
CA SER A 67 6.02 -10.13 -11.26
C SER A 67 7.35 -9.41 -11.49
N GLU A 68 7.38 -8.50 -12.46
CA GLU A 68 8.51 -7.67 -12.87
C GLU A 68 8.99 -6.75 -11.74
N LEU A 69 8.16 -6.53 -10.72
CA LEU A 69 8.45 -5.66 -9.57
C LEU A 69 8.93 -6.47 -8.34
N PHE A 70 9.22 -7.76 -8.50
CA PHE A 70 9.64 -8.63 -7.40
C PHE A 70 10.87 -8.11 -6.65
N ASP A 71 11.92 -7.73 -7.37
CA ASP A 71 13.17 -7.27 -6.74
C ASP A 71 12.98 -5.92 -6.03
N LEU A 72 12.27 -4.98 -6.66
CA LEU A 72 11.93 -3.68 -6.07
C LEU A 72 11.16 -3.85 -4.75
N ARG A 73 10.19 -4.77 -4.70
CA ARG A 73 9.45 -5.08 -3.48
C ARG A 73 10.34 -5.65 -2.39
N ASN A 74 11.26 -6.55 -2.74
CA ASN A 74 12.17 -7.16 -1.76
C ASN A 74 13.15 -6.14 -1.17
N GLN A 75 13.63 -5.20 -2.00
CA GLN A 75 14.46 -4.09 -1.57
C GLN A 75 13.72 -3.19 -0.56
N LEU A 76 12.45 -2.88 -0.82
CA LEU A 76 11.61 -2.04 0.03
C LEU A 76 11.16 -2.70 1.35
N LYS A 77 11.07 -4.04 1.39
CA LYS A 77 10.36 -4.77 2.46
C LYS A 77 10.87 -4.55 3.88
N ASN A 78 12.18 -4.33 4.06
CA ASN A 78 12.78 -4.20 5.40
C ASN A 78 13.62 -2.92 5.58
N LEU A 79 13.72 -2.06 4.54
CA LEU A 79 14.45 -0.79 4.59
C LEU A 79 15.84 -0.90 5.26
N LYS A 80 16.62 -1.92 4.87
CA LYS A 80 17.89 -2.26 5.55
C LYS A 80 19.09 -1.44 5.10
N THR A 81 19.00 -0.80 3.94
CA THR A 81 20.10 -0.04 3.33
C THR A 81 19.69 1.40 3.08
N ASP A 82 20.66 2.31 3.00
CA ASP A 82 20.41 3.72 2.71
C ASP A 82 19.73 3.91 1.36
N GLU A 83 20.04 3.06 0.37
CA GLU A 83 19.37 3.09 -0.94
C GLU A 83 17.89 2.71 -0.82
N SER A 84 17.58 1.65 -0.05
CA SER A 84 16.19 1.23 0.18
C SER A 84 15.38 2.28 0.96
N CYS A 85 15.99 2.94 1.95
CA CYS A 85 15.39 4.06 2.68
C CYS A 85 15.17 5.26 1.76
N SER A 86 16.16 5.63 0.95
CA SER A 86 16.06 6.70 -0.04
C SER A 86 14.96 6.43 -1.06
N LEU A 87 14.85 5.19 -1.53
CA LEU A 87 13.78 4.77 -2.43
C LEU A 87 12.42 4.93 -1.76
N PHE A 88 12.26 4.37 -0.55
CA PHE A 88 11.02 4.51 0.22
C PHE A 88 10.64 5.97 0.41
N CYS A 89 11.57 6.86 0.80
CA CYS A 89 11.27 8.29 0.94
C CYS A 89 10.83 8.94 -0.37
N CYS A 90 11.45 8.59 -1.49
CA CYS A 90 11.07 9.09 -2.82
C CYS A 90 9.63 8.67 -3.17
N LEU A 91 9.32 7.37 -3.01
CA LEU A 91 8.00 6.83 -3.30
C LEU A 91 6.96 7.38 -2.33
N TYR A 92 7.23 7.34 -1.03
CA TYR A 92 6.29 7.73 0.02
C TYR A 92 5.71 9.13 -0.19
N ARG A 93 6.56 10.12 -0.53
CA ARG A 93 6.11 11.50 -0.79
C ARG A 93 5.11 11.59 -1.95
N THR A 94 5.34 10.85 -3.02
CA THR A 94 4.44 10.82 -4.18
C THR A 94 3.22 9.97 -3.89
N TRP A 95 3.39 8.87 -3.16
CA TRP A 95 2.29 7.99 -2.76
C TRP A 95 1.24 8.73 -1.94
N CYS A 96 1.62 9.78 -1.21
CA CYS A 96 0.71 10.66 -0.48
C CYS A 96 -0.38 11.32 -1.34
N HIS A 97 -0.26 11.34 -2.67
CA HIS A 97 -1.40 11.72 -3.52
C HIS A 97 -2.59 10.77 -3.32
N SER A 98 -2.37 9.46 -3.11
CA SER A 98 -3.41 8.47 -2.77
C SER A 98 -3.22 7.92 -1.34
N PRO A 99 -4.16 8.17 -0.41
CA PRO A 99 -4.03 7.68 0.96
C PRO A 99 -3.99 6.15 1.04
N VAL A 100 -4.80 5.44 0.23
CA VAL A 100 -4.84 3.98 0.22
C VAL A 100 -3.53 3.40 -0.33
N ALA A 101 -2.96 4.00 -1.38
CA ALA A 101 -1.65 3.63 -1.87
C ALA A 101 -0.58 3.84 -0.79
N THR A 102 -0.62 4.96 -0.06
CA THR A 102 0.32 5.27 1.01
C THR A 102 0.29 4.19 2.11
N VAL A 103 -0.90 3.81 2.58
CA VAL A 103 -1.06 2.72 3.55
C VAL A 103 -0.55 1.39 2.98
N SER A 104 -0.85 1.10 1.71
CA SER A 104 -0.34 -0.10 1.02
C SER A 104 1.18 -0.17 1.01
N LEU A 105 1.85 0.96 0.75
CA LEU A 105 3.30 1.07 0.77
C LEU A 105 3.84 0.86 2.19
N CYS A 106 3.19 1.42 3.22
CA CYS A 106 3.59 1.19 4.60
C CYS A 106 3.47 -0.29 5.00
N PHE A 107 2.42 -0.99 4.56
CA PHE A 107 2.31 -2.44 4.75
C PHE A 107 3.41 -3.18 4.00
N LEU A 108 3.71 -2.79 2.76
CA LEU A 108 4.77 -3.41 1.96
C LEU A 108 6.13 -3.32 2.66
N THR A 109 6.42 -2.19 3.30
CA THR A 109 7.69 -1.90 3.97
C THR A 109 7.67 -2.15 5.47
N LYS A 110 6.63 -2.80 5.99
CA LYS A 110 6.44 -3.12 7.44
C LYS A 110 6.44 -1.92 8.38
N ASN A 111 6.10 -0.74 7.88
CA ASN A 111 5.93 0.47 8.70
C ASN A 111 4.53 0.48 9.34
N TYR A 112 4.21 -0.55 10.13
CA TYR A 112 2.86 -0.79 10.65
C TYR A 112 2.35 0.28 11.61
N LYS A 113 3.24 0.81 12.46
CA LYS A 113 2.92 1.95 13.33
C LYS A 113 2.44 3.14 12.52
N HIS A 114 3.21 3.50 11.49
CA HIS A 114 2.88 4.61 10.62
C HIS A 114 1.61 4.36 9.80
N ALA A 115 1.41 3.13 9.31
CA ALA A 115 0.16 2.74 8.67
C ALA A 115 -1.05 2.91 9.60
N CYS A 116 -0.91 2.52 10.88
CA CYS A 116 -1.96 2.71 11.88
C CYS A 116 -2.24 4.20 12.12
N ASP A 117 -1.21 5.03 12.25
CA ASP A 117 -1.36 6.48 12.46
C ASP A 117 -2.08 7.13 11.28
N LEU A 118 -1.71 6.77 10.04
CA LEU A 118 -2.39 7.23 8.82
C LEU A 118 -3.87 6.81 8.77
N LEU A 119 -4.18 5.57 9.15
CA LEU A 119 -5.57 5.09 9.15
C LEU A 119 -6.45 5.81 10.17
N MET A 120 -5.90 6.26 11.29
CA MET A 120 -6.67 7.07 12.25
C MET A 120 -7.08 8.42 11.64
N LEU A 121 -6.27 8.98 10.73
CA LEU A 121 -6.59 10.20 10.00
C LEU A 121 -7.67 9.99 8.94
N PHE A 122 -7.93 8.76 8.50
CA PHE A 122 -8.96 8.49 7.48
C PHE A 122 -10.37 8.81 7.99
N GLY A 123 -10.60 8.75 9.30
CA GLY A 123 -11.90 9.11 9.89
C GLY A 123 -12.30 10.57 9.67
N ASP A 124 -11.31 11.45 9.46
CA ASP A 124 -11.53 12.88 9.18
C ASP A 124 -11.62 13.17 7.66
N LEU A 125 -11.40 12.17 6.81
CA LEU A 125 -11.48 12.30 5.36
C LEU A 125 -12.92 12.13 4.87
N ASN A 126 -13.23 12.79 3.75
CA ASN A 126 -14.46 12.50 3.01
C ASN A 126 -14.33 11.12 2.34
N LEU A 127 -14.98 10.11 2.92
CA LEU A 127 -14.98 8.73 2.42
C LEU A 127 -15.85 8.62 1.15
N THR A 128 -15.24 8.83 -0.01
CA THR A 128 -15.90 8.67 -1.32
C THR A 128 -16.07 7.19 -1.67
N LEU A 129 -16.97 6.89 -2.63
CA LEU A 129 -17.13 5.53 -3.15
C LEU A 129 -15.83 5.00 -3.79
N GLU A 130 -15.13 5.86 -4.53
CA GLU A 130 -13.84 5.54 -5.15
C GLU A 130 -12.81 5.12 -4.10
N PHE A 131 -12.68 5.93 -3.03
CA PHE A 131 -11.81 5.63 -1.91
C PHE A 131 -12.15 4.29 -1.25
N LEU A 132 -13.43 4.03 -0.96
CA LEU A 132 -13.84 2.77 -0.34
C LEU A 132 -13.59 1.56 -1.25
N THR A 133 -13.72 1.74 -2.56
CA THR A 133 -13.42 0.70 -3.56
C THR A 133 -11.93 0.35 -3.54
N GLU A 134 -11.05 1.35 -3.39
CA GLU A 134 -9.61 1.11 -3.25
C GLU A 134 -9.25 0.41 -1.94
N VAL A 135 -9.87 0.80 -0.83
CA VAL A 135 -9.66 0.10 0.45
C VAL A 135 -10.08 -1.36 0.32
N ASP A 136 -11.21 -1.63 -0.33
CA ASP A 136 -11.69 -2.99 -0.60
C ASP A 136 -10.66 -3.80 -1.41
N GLN A 137 -10.18 -3.24 -2.52
CA GLN A 137 -9.15 -3.86 -3.37
C GLN A 137 -7.84 -4.10 -2.62
N MET A 138 -7.36 -3.14 -1.83
CA MET A 138 -6.18 -3.30 -1.00
C MET A 138 -6.34 -4.45 0.02
N VAL A 139 -7.51 -4.55 0.65
CA VAL A 139 -7.80 -5.61 1.62
C VAL A 139 -7.87 -6.97 0.94
N GLN A 140 -8.41 -7.07 -0.28
CA GLN A 140 -8.33 -8.29 -1.08
C GLN A 140 -6.88 -8.69 -1.36
N LEU A 141 -5.99 -7.73 -1.64
CA LEU A 141 -4.57 -7.99 -1.87
C LEU A 141 -3.86 -8.55 -0.62
N LEU A 142 -4.32 -8.27 0.60
CA LEU A 142 -3.73 -8.87 1.82
C LEU A 142 -3.75 -10.39 1.80
N GLU A 143 -4.71 -11.00 1.09
CA GLU A 143 -4.78 -12.45 0.92
C GLU A 143 -3.92 -12.99 -0.23
N SER A 144 -3.39 -12.12 -1.08
CA SER A 144 -2.51 -12.50 -2.18
C SER A 144 -1.09 -12.86 -1.69
N PRO A 145 -0.29 -13.57 -2.52
CA PRO A 145 1.04 -14.03 -2.12
C PRO A 145 2.00 -12.90 -1.70
N ILE A 146 1.84 -11.69 -2.23
CA ILE A 146 2.71 -10.56 -1.88
C ILE A 146 2.70 -10.26 -0.38
N PHE A 147 1.55 -10.36 0.28
CA PHE A 147 1.38 -10.10 1.71
C PHE A 147 1.34 -11.38 2.56
N ALA A 148 1.84 -12.52 2.03
CA ALA A 148 1.96 -13.74 2.82
C ALA A 148 2.79 -13.53 4.10
N TYR A 149 3.87 -12.74 4.03
CA TYR A 149 4.71 -12.44 5.20
C TYR A 149 3.96 -11.63 6.26
N LEU A 150 3.15 -10.65 5.86
CA LEU A 150 2.37 -9.81 6.77
C LEU A 150 1.37 -10.69 7.53
N ARG A 151 0.71 -11.63 6.83
CA ARG A 151 -0.19 -12.60 7.47
C ARG A 151 0.52 -13.52 8.47
N LEU A 152 1.76 -13.91 8.19
CA LEU A 152 2.57 -14.70 9.14
C LEU A 152 2.97 -13.89 10.36
N GLU A 153 3.23 -12.59 10.21
CA GLU A 153 3.56 -11.69 11.31
C GLU A 153 2.39 -11.49 12.29
N LEU A 154 1.15 -11.74 11.86
CA LEU A 154 -0.01 -11.74 12.75
C LEU A 154 0.01 -12.84 13.83
N LEU A 155 0.88 -13.84 13.70
CA LEU A 155 1.07 -14.86 14.74
C LEU A 155 1.78 -14.30 15.98
N ASP A 156 2.61 -13.27 15.81
CA ASP A 156 3.35 -12.62 16.88
C ASP A 156 2.63 -11.33 17.30
N VAL A 157 1.55 -11.53 18.07
CA VAL A 157 0.64 -10.47 18.51
C VAL A 157 1.35 -9.41 19.35
N GLU A 158 2.28 -9.82 20.21
CA GLU A 158 3.00 -8.93 21.14
C GLU A 158 3.82 -7.90 20.38
N ASN A 159 4.60 -8.34 19.38
CA ASN A 159 5.49 -7.45 18.63
C ASN A 159 4.79 -6.74 17.46
N ASN A 160 3.63 -7.23 17.02
CA ASN A 160 2.90 -6.68 15.86
C ASN A 160 1.53 -6.08 16.24
N CYS A 161 1.42 -5.52 17.44
CA CYS A 161 0.21 -4.82 17.90
C CYS A 161 -0.28 -3.75 16.89
N ASP A 162 0.64 -2.95 16.35
CA ASP A 162 0.31 -1.89 15.39
C ASP A 162 -0.24 -2.46 14.06
N LEU A 163 0.27 -3.61 13.61
CA LEU A 163 -0.27 -4.30 12.44
C LEU A 163 -1.71 -4.73 12.71
N ILE A 164 -1.96 -5.41 13.82
CA ILE A 164 -3.31 -5.87 14.18
C ILE A 164 -4.27 -4.68 14.30
N LYS A 165 -3.84 -3.60 14.97
CA LYS A 165 -4.63 -2.38 15.11
C LYS A 165 -4.92 -1.73 13.76
N SER A 166 -3.95 -1.68 12.84
CA SER A 166 -4.16 -1.15 11.49
C SER A 166 -5.17 -1.99 10.69
N LEU A 167 -5.14 -3.33 10.81
CA LEU A 167 -6.12 -4.20 10.15
C LEU A 167 -7.52 -4.05 10.73
N TYR A 168 -7.66 -3.89 12.05
CA TYR A 168 -8.96 -3.54 12.64
C TYR A 168 -9.42 -2.14 12.22
N GLY A 169 -8.50 -1.16 12.07
CA GLY A 169 -8.79 0.16 11.55
C GLY A 169 -9.40 0.09 10.15
N LEU A 170 -8.80 -0.68 9.25
CA LEU A 170 -9.34 -0.94 7.91
C LEU A 170 -10.73 -1.60 7.98
N LEU A 171 -10.90 -2.57 8.87
CA LEU A 171 -12.19 -3.22 9.07
C LEU A 171 -13.29 -2.25 9.51
N MET A 172 -12.96 -1.21 10.29
CA MET A 172 -13.91 -0.19 10.74
C MET A 172 -14.26 0.83 9.65
N ILE A 173 -13.37 1.06 8.68
CA ILE A 173 -13.59 2.00 7.57
C ILE A 173 -14.40 1.35 6.45
N LEU A 174 -14.23 0.04 6.24
CA LEU A 174 -14.94 -0.68 5.19
C LEU A 174 -16.45 -0.73 5.42
N PRO A 175 -17.28 -0.59 4.36
CA PRO A 175 -18.66 -1.06 4.41
C PRO A 175 -18.69 -2.58 4.59
N GLN A 176 -19.85 -3.17 4.87
CA GLN A 176 -20.02 -4.63 5.00
C GLN A 176 -19.95 -5.35 3.63
N SER A 177 -18.85 -5.16 2.90
CA SER A 177 -18.53 -5.79 1.63
C SER A 177 -17.88 -7.17 1.82
N GLU A 178 -17.58 -7.85 0.71
CA GLU A 178 -16.80 -9.09 0.75
C GLU A 178 -15.40 -8.89 1.34
N ALA A 179 -14.74 -7.76 1.08
CA ALA A 179 -13.43 -7.48 1.70
C ALA A 179 -13.53 -7.32 3.22
N PHE A 180 -14.61 -6.71 3.73
CA PHE A 180 -14.86 -6.66 5.17
C PHE A 180 -15.00 -8.07 5.75
N HIS A 181 -15.79 -8.93 5.10
CA HIS A 181 -15.96 -10.31 5.57
C HIS A 181 -14.66 -11.13 5.47
N LEU A 182 -13.87 -10.92 4.42
CA LEU A 182 -12.55 -11.53 4.22
C LEU A 182 -11.61 -11.18 5.36
N LEU A 183 -11.43 -9.88 5.63
CA LEU A 183 -10.55 -9.38 6.67
C LEU A 183 -11.03 -9.79 8.07
N ARG A 184 -12.34 -9.73 8.32
CA ARG A 184 -12.92 -10.20 9.59
C ARG A 184 -12.60 -11.67 9.85
N LYS A 185 -12.77 -12.54 8.84
CA LYS A 185 -12.43 -13.97 8.96
C LYS A 185 -10.95 -14.17 9.24
N ARG A 186 -10.06 -13.43 8.56
CA ARG A 186 -8.61 -13.48 8.82
C ARG A 186 -8.28 -13.11 10.27
N LEU A 187 -8.87 -12.02 10.77
CA LEU A 187 -8.66 -11.55 12.15
C LEU A 187 -9.25 -12.51 13.19
N GLN A 188 -10.30 -13.27 12.86
CA GLN A 188 -10.85 -14.32 13.72
C GLN A 188 -9.94 -15.55 13.83
N CYS A 189 -9.02 -15.76 12.88
CA CYS A 189 -8.03 -16.84 12.96
C CYS A 189 -6.87 -16.53 13.92
N LEU A 190 -6.78 -15.30 14.44
CA LEU A 190 -5.68 -14.92 15.33
C LEU A 190 -5.82 -15.64 16.68
N PRO A 191 -4.70 -16.04 17.30
CA PRO A 191 -4.72 -16.57 18.67
C PRO A 191 -5.45 -15.57 19.59
N ASN A 192 -6.29 -16.07 20.49
CA ASN A 192 -7.12 -15.23 21.37
C ASN A 192 -6.28 -14.10 21.99
N LEU A 193 -6.53 -12.84 21.60
CA LEU A 193 -5.88 -11.65 22.17
C LEU A 193 -6.01 -11.61 23.71
N SER A 194 -7.07 -12.20 24.26
CA SER A 194 -7.31 -12.30 25.72
C SER A 194 -6.31 -13.15 26.48
N LEU A 195 -5.59 -14.06 25.81
CA LEU A 195 -4.53 -14.85 26.45
C LEU A 195 -3.27 -14.02 26.71
N TYR A 196 -3.00 -13.00 25.89
CA TYR A 196 -1.81 -12.16 25.98
C TYR A 196 -1.95 -11.00 26.97
N SER A 197 -3.17 -10.51 27.24
CA SER A 197 -3.41 -9.53 28.31
C SER A 197 -3.30 -10.14 29.72
N SER A 198 -3.29 -11.46 29.84
CA SER A 198 -3.30 -12.20 31.11
C SER A 198 -1.90 -12.53 31.64
N SER A 199 -0.86 -12.36 30.83
CA SER A 199 0.55 -12.60 31.20
C SER A 199 1.22 -11.40 31.88
N ASP A 200 0.73 -10.18 31.66
CA ASP A 200 1.32 -8.95 32.22
C ASP A 200 0.70 -8.47 33.54
N SER A 201 -0.38 -9.10 34.01
CA SER A 201 -1.00 -8.79 35.32
C SER A 201 -0.37 -9.58 36.50
N LYS A 202 0.79 -10.22 36.29
CA LYS A 202 1.59 -10.88 37.35
C LYS A 202 3.03 -10.39 37.40
N LYS A 203 3.24 -9.07 37.48
CA LYS A 203 4.48 -8.51 38.03
C LYS A 203 4.17 -7.33 38.96
N TYR A 204 4.33 -7.64 40.26
CA TYR A 204 4.35 -6.78 41.45
C TYR A 204 3.01 -6.37 42.05
#